data_AF-A0A7V4YQQ7-F1
#
_entry.id   AF-A0A7V4YQQ7-F1
#
_cell.length_a   1.000
_cell.length_b   1.000
_cell.length_c   1.000
_cell.angle_alpha   90.00
_cell.angle_beta   90.00
_cell.angle_gamma   90.00
#
_symmetry.space_group_name_H-M   'P 1'
#
loop_
_entity.id
_entity.type
_entity.pdbx_description
1 polymer ?
#
loop_
_entity_poly.entity_id
_entity_poly.type
_entity_poly.pdbx_seq_one_letter_code
_entity_poly.pdbx_strand_id
1 'polypeptide(L)' 'MGKKKENKLWKKVKKDFPKNPVLQEVHYARLKIREETKGMSDKEFISYIRREAEKVIKQK' A
#
# COMPACT_ATOMS: atom_id res chain seq x y z
N MET A 1 -5.61 11.44 10.83
CA MET A 1 -6.27 11.94 9.60
C MET A 1 -6.11 10.97 8.39
N GLY A 2 -6.35 9.65 8.55
CA GLY A 2 -6.06 8.65 7.49
C GLY A 2 -7.23 8.24 6.57
N LYS A 3 -8.48 8.38 7.01
CA LYS A 3 -9.65 7.76 6.36
C LYS A 3 -9.99 8.27 4.94
N LYS A 4 -9.60 9.50 4.57
CA LYS A 4 -10.00 10.10 3.28
C LYS A 4 -9.19 9.59 2.08
N LYS A 5 -7.90 9.29 2.23
CA LYS A 5 -7.04 8.81 1.12
C LYS A 5 -7.27 7.33 0.81
N GLU A 6 -7.35 6.52 1.86
CA GLU A 6 -7.72 5.09 1.81
C GLU A 6 -9.03 4.87 1.05
N ASN A 7 -10.02 5.74 1.27
CA ASN A 7 -11.30 5.68 0.57
C ASN A 7 -11.20 5.95 -0.95
N LYS A 8 -10.27 6.79 -1.41
CA LYS A 8 -10.09 7.05 -2.86
C LYS A 8 -9.40 5.88 -3.57
N LEU A 9 -8.36 5.32 -2.97
CA LEU A 9 -7.66 4.16 -3.54
C LEU A 9 -8.58 2.94 -3.59
N TRP A 10 -9.33 2.68 -2.51
CA TRP A 10 -10.26 1.55 -2.47
C TRP A 10 -11.40 1.68 -3.49
N LYS A 11 -11.91 2.89 -3.73
CA LYS A 11 -12.88 3.15 -4.81
C LYS A 11 -12.32 2.81 -6.19
N LYS A 12 -11.06 3.17 -6.46
CA LYS A 12 -10.39 2.81 -7.71
C LYS A 12 -10.24 1.30 -7.85
N VAL A 13 -9.80 0.65 -6.78
CA VAL A 13 -9.63 -0.81 -6.71
C VAL A 13 -10.93 -1.56 -7.01
N LYS A 14 -12.05 -1.14 -6.41
CA LYS A 14 -13.38 -1.71 -6.67
C LYS A 14 -13.84 -1.49 -8.12
N LYS A 15 -13.42 -0.41 -8.78
CA LYS A 15 -13.71 -0.17 -10.20
C LYS A 15 -12.87 -1.08 -11.09
N ASP A 16 -11.58 -1.23 -10.78
CA ASP A 16 -10.64 -2.02 -11.59
C ASP A 16 -10.90 -3.53 -11.46
N PHE A 17 -11.28 -4.00 -10.26
CA PHE A 17 -11.53 -5.42 -9.96
C PHE A 17 -12.85 -5.62 -9.22
N PRO A 18 -14.02 -5.45 -9.85
CA PRO A 18 -15.30 -5.38 -9.14
C PRO A 18 -15.73 -6.67 -8.44
N LYS A 19 -15.30 -7.84 -8.93
CA LYS A 19 -15.79 -9.16 -8.47
C LYS A 19 -14.71 -10.08 -7.90
N ASN A 20 -13.45 -9.65 -7.85
CA ASN A 20 -12.34 -10.49 -7.38
C ASN A 20 -11.71 -9.87 -6.11
N PRO A 21 -12.09 -10.34 -4.91
CA PRO A 21 -11.62 -9.76 -3.65
C PRO A 21 -10.11 -9.91 -3.45
N VAL A 22 -9.50 -11.02 -3.89
CA VAL A 22 -8.05 -11.23 -3.79
C VAL A 22 -7.30 -10.21 -4.64
N LEU A 23 -7.75 -9.98 -5.88
CA LEU A 23 -7.15 -8.97 -6.74
C LEU A 23 -7.40 -7.55 -6.21
N GLN A 24 -8.52 -7.30 -5.54
CA GLN A 24 -8.77 -6.01 -4.89
C GLN A 24 -7.72 -5.73 -3.81
N GLU A 25 -7.50 -6.67 -2.90
CA GLU A 25 -6.54 -6.51 -1.80
C GLU A 25 -5.11 -6.31 -2.29
N VAL A 26 -4.65 -7.14 -3.22
CA VAL A 26 -3.30 -7.06 -3.80
C VAL A 26 -3.11 -5.73 -4.54
N HIS A 27 -4.08 -5.31 -5.34
CA HIS A 27 -4.00 -4.04 -6.07
C HIS A 27 -4.04 -2.83 -5.13
N TYR A 28 -4.84 -2.88 -4.07
CA TYR A 28 -4.85 -1.84 -3.03
C TYR A 28 -3.49 -1.72 -2.34
N ALA A 29 -2.91 -2.85 -1.90
CA ALA A 29 -1.60 -2.87 -1.27
C ALA A 29 -0.53 -2.25 -2.20
N ARG A 30 -0.54 -2.64 -3.48
CA ARG A 30 0.36 -2.06 -4.49
C ARG A 30 0.18 -0.55 -4.65
N LEU A 31 -1.06 -0.07 -4.72
CA LEU A 31 -1.33 1.38 -4.85
C LEU A 31 -0.91 2.15 -3.60
N LYS A 32 -1.14 1.59 -2.41
CA LYS A 32 -0.73 2.19 -1.15
C LYS A 32 0.80 2.33 -1.09
N ILE A 33 1.54 1.27 -1.38
CA ILE A 33 3.01 1.30 -1.43
C ILE A 33 3.46 2.37 -2.42
N ARG A 34 2.91 2.41 -3.64
CA ARG A 34 3.28 3.40 -4.65
C ARG A 34 3.06 4.84 -4.18
N GLU A 35 1.95 5.13 -3.51
CA GLU A 35 1.66 6.47 -3.00
C GLU A 35 2.55 6.84 -1.81
N GLU A 36 2.85 5.88 -0.93
CA GLU A 36 3.74 6.08 0.22
C GLU A 36 5.19 6.27 -0.19
N THR A 37 5.63 5.62 -1.27
CA THR A 37 7.02 5.67 -1.75
C THR A 37 7.23 6.61 -2.92
N LYS A 38 6.19 7.37 -3.31
CA LYS A 38 6.26 8.33 -4.40
C LYS A 38 7.30 9.42 -4.11
N GLY A 39 8.31 9.52 -4.98
CA GLY A 39 9.37 10.52 -4.88
C GLY A 39 10.53 10.12 -3.96
N MET A 40 10.52 8.90 -3.39
CA MET A 40 11.69 8.36 -2.72
C MET A 40 12.78 8.03 -3.74
N SER A 41 14.03 8.25 -3.34
CA SER A 41 15.20 7.64 -3.96
C SER A 41 15.28 6.14 -3.63
N ASP A 42 16.10 5.40 -4.38
CA ASP A 42 16.29 3.96 -4.15
C ASP A 42 16.76 3.65 -2.71
N LYS A 43 17.63 4.49 -2.15
CA LYS A 43 18.13 4.33 -0.77
C LYS A 43 17.02 4.53 0.27
N GLU A 44 16.15 5.52 0.06
CA GLU A 44 15.01 5.77 0.93
C GLU A 44 13.97 4.66 0.81
N PHE A 45 13.73 4.16 -0.39
CA PHE A 45 12.84 3.03 -0.62
C PHE A 45 13.33 1.76 0.08
N ILE A 46 14.62 1.41 -0.03
CA ILE A 46 15.20 0.26 0.67
C ILE A 46 15.05 0.41 2.19
N SER A 47 15.31 1.61 2.71
CA SER A 47 15.15 1.92 4.13
C SER A 47 13.69 1.80 4.58
N TYR A 48 12.75 2.27 3.76
CA TYR A 48 11.31 2.13 3.99
C TYR A 48 10.90 0.66 4.12
N ILE A 49 11.30 -0.18 3.16
CA ILE A 49 10.96 -1.61 3.16
C ILE A 49 11.53 -2.31 4.40
N ARG A 50 12.79 -2.03 4.76
CA ARG A 50 13.40 -2.59 5.99
C ARG A 50 12.61 -2.23 7.24
N ARG A 51 12.23 -0.96 7.38
CA ARG A 51 11.44 -0.48 8.53
C ARG A 51 10.08 -1.16 8.63
N GLU A 52 9.36 -1.31 7.51
CA GLU A 52 8.06 -1.99 7.54
C GLU A 52 8.21 -3.50 7.84
N ALA A 53 9.26 -4.15 7.35
CA ALA A 53 9.56 -5.54 7.70
C ALA A 53 9.84 -5.73 9.20
N GLU A 54 10.62 -4.84 9.81
CA GLU A 54 10.90 -4.87 11.25
C GLU A 54 9.63 -4.75 12.10
N LYS A 55 8.65 -3.93 11.69
CA LYS A 55 7.37 -3.82 12.41
C LYS A 55 6.60 -5.13 12.42
N VAL A 56 6.61 -5.87 11.31
CA VAL A 56 5.94 -7.17 11.20
C VAL A 56 6.64 -8.21 12.08
N ILE A 57 7.98 -8.21 12.09
CA ILE A 57 8.76 -9.12 12.94
C ILE A 57 8.50 -8.86 14.42
N LYS A 58 8.45 -7.59 14.85
CA LYS A 58 8.21 -7.21 16.26
C LYS A 58 6.77 -7.43 16.74
N GLN A 59 5.82 -7.63 15.83
CA GLN A 59 4.42 -7.91 16.16
C GLN A 59 4.11 -9.42 16.21
N LYS A 60 5.07 -10.26 15.85
CA LYS A 60 5.05 -11.71 16.08
C LYS A 60 5.75 -12.04 17.39
#